data_AF-A0A0M1P460-F1
#
_entry.id   AF-A0A0M1P460-F1
#
_cell.length_a   1.000
_cell.length_b   1.000
_cell.length_c   1.000
_cell.angle_alpha   90.00
_cell.angle_beta   90.00
_cell.angle_gamma   90.00
#
_symmetry.space_group_name_H-M   'P 1'
#
loop_
_entity.id
_entity.type
_entity.pdbx_description
1 polymer ?
#
loop_
_entity_poly.entity_id
_entity_poly.type
_entity_poly.pdbx_seq_one_letter_code
_entity_poly.pdbx_strand_id
1 'polypeptide(L)'
;MDKRFVDFNYMLKLKQKLIASGKEEVILFGIGSGLDKVYKSLPFYTIKYVVDTDESKWGTVTEQGLEIKSPNHLLEEKKDNIFILITSSSYYEICSQLTDWGFREDIDFVYALPNVPMPTGLYPNQEILVTCCGSGGGVFHINLRDDTITKLMSGDFRGISYGPNGYSVLNESSIIFLDEKFAVYKEKKLHDRDFDLHGIAYDDGRFFIIETATNTLTVYDEHSMEIEKQLNLSKPDEDLNHINDIFVGEESIYLSMLSMKGLTKNLWTDRQDGAIVEFDKKTLEPKNIIKQNLNFPHSVKVYNEELYYCESLNFNVVKKDEELVSYGGFTRGIESDGRLLYIGQSTFRNAIAHTVKSVSMDAGIHIFDPMHRTTRMIKLDTDNVYGILLVK
;
A
#
# COMPACT_ATOMS: atom_id res chain seq x y z
N MET A 1 19.65 -34.24 8.20
CA MET A 1 20.40 -33.16 7.53
C MET A 1 21.22 -32.46 8.61
N ASP A 2 22.53 -32.27 8.41
CA ASP A 2 23.40 -31.66 9.43
C ASP A 2 23.13 -30.16 9.54
N LYS A 3 22.67 -29.67 10.69
CA LYS A 3 22.31 -28.26 10.91
C LYS A 3 23.52 -27.30 10.85
N ARG A 4 24.76 -27.83 10.76
CA ARG A 4 26.02 -27.07 10.68
C ARG A 4 26.40 -26.61 9.27
N PHE A 5 25.72 -27.11 8.22
CA PHE A 5 25.98 -26.75 6.83
C PHE A 5 24.71 -26.24 6.15
N VAL A 6 24.89 -25.45 5.08
CA VAL A 6 23.81 -25.13 4.15
C VAL A 6 23.53 -26.35 3.26
N ASP A 7 22.29 -26.48 2.76
CA ASP A 7 21.92 -27.55 1.83
C ASP A 7 22.85 -27.60 0.60
N PHE A 8 23.22 -28.81 0.17
CA PHE A 8 24.19 -29.02 -0.89
C PHE A 8 23.73 -28.45 -2.24
N ASN A 9 22.45 -28.61 -2.60
CA ASN A 9 21.91 -28.10 -3.86
C ASN A 9 21.82 -26.57 -3.83
N TYR A 10 21.47 -26.00 -2.69
CA TYR A 10 21.50 -24.55 -2.49
C TYR A 10 22.93 -24.00 -2.62
N MET A 11 23.93 -24.64 -1.97
CA MET A 11 25.33 -24.24 -2.08
C MET A 11 25.88 -24.34 -3.51
N LEU A 12 25.42 -25.33 -4.29
CA LEU A 12 25.81 -25.44 -5.70
C LEU A 12 25.29 -24.25 -6.51
N LYS A 13 24.02 -23.84 -6.32
CA LYS A 13 23.45 -22.62 -6.94
C LYS A 13 24.18 -21.36 -6.51
N LEU A 14 24.51 -21.23 -5.22
CA LEU A 14 25.25 -20.07 -4.71
C LEU A 14 26.64 -19.97 -5.35
N LYS A 15 27.35 -21.09 -5.48
CA LYS A 15 28.64 -21.16 -6.19
C LYS A 15 28.51 -20.83 -7.68
N GLN A 16 27.43 -21.26 -8.34
CA GLN A 16 27.16 -20.89 -9.72
C GLN A 16 26.94 -19.37 -9.89
N LYS A 17 26.19 -18.73 -8.99
CA LYS A 17 26.01 -17.26 -8.99
C LYS A 17 27.34 -16.53 -8.77
N LEU A 18 28.15 -16.96 -7.80
CA LEU A 18 29.49 -16.41 -7.56
C LEU A 18 30.38 -16.49 -8.81
N ILE A 19 30.49 -17.68 -9.44
CA ILE A 19 31.28 -17.85 -10.68
C ILE A 19 30.72 -16.98 -11.82
N ALA A 20 29.40 -16.95 -11.99
CA ALA A 20 28.75 -16.20 -13.07
C ALA A 20 28.88 -14.68 -12.90
N SER A 21 29.04 -14.19 -11.66
CA SER A 21 29.27 -12.76 -11.39
C SER A 21 30.64 -12.25 -11.88
N GLY A 22 31.61 -13.16 -12.08
CA GLY A 22 32.98 -12.82 -12.51
C GLY A 22 33.82 -12.11 -11.43
N LYS A 23 33.32 -12.00 -10.20
CA LYS A 23 33.95 -11.22 -9.13
C LYS A 23 34.96 -12.05 -8.33
N GLU A 24 36.07 -11.42 -7.95
CA GLU A 24 37.22 -12.09 -7.34
C GLU A 24 37.14 -12.16 -5.80
N GLU A 25 36.51 -11.17 -5.17
CA GLU A 25 36.46 -11.03 -3.71
C GLU A 25 35.04 -11.21 -3.17
N VAL A 26 34.91 -11.91 -2.04
CA VAL A 26 33.63 -12.11 -1.34
C VAL A 26 33.62 -11.34 -0.03
N ILE A 27 32.52 -10.65 0.25
CA ILE A 27 32.27 -9.99 1.54
C ILE A 27 31.03 -10.64 2.17
N LEU A 28 31.09 -10.98 3.45
CA LEU A 28 29.92 -11.48 4.17
C LEU A 28 29.22 -10.32 4.88
N PHE A 29 27.90 -10.22 4.74
CA PHE A 29 27.09 -9.21 5.44
C PHE A 29 26.23 -9.89 6.52
N GLY A 30 26.63 -9.73 7.77
CA GLY A 30 25.97 -10.30 8.94
C GLY A 30 26.80 -11.35 9.65
N ILE A 31 26.87 -11.27 10.98
CA ILE A 31 27.60 -12.23 11.82
C ILE A 31 26.70 -13.32 12.42
N GLY A 32 27.33 -14.27 13.11
CA GLY A 32 26.65 -15.30 13.90
C GLY A 32 26.41 -16.60 13.13
N SER A 33 25.37 -17.35 13.50
CA SER A 33 25.21 -18.74 13.02
C SER A 33 24.97 -18.88 11.50
N GLY A 34 24.65 -17.79 10.79
CA GLY A 34 24.58 -17.75 9.33
C GLY A 34 25.97 -17.74 8.69
N LEU A 35 26.83 -16.83 9.14
CA LEU A 35 28.21 -16.65 8.71
C LEU A 35 28.97 -17.97 8.77
N ASP A 36 28.92 -18.64 9.92
CA ASP A 36 29.56 -19.92 10.18
C ASP A 36 29.28 -20.97 9.11
N LYS A 37 28.01 -21.11 8.72
CA LYS A 37 27.55 -22.13 7.76
C LYS A 37 28.01 -21.80 6.34
N VAL A 38 27.98 -20.52 5.97
CA VAL A 38 28.39 -20.04 4.64
C VAL A 38 29.91 -20.11 4.49
N TYR A 39 30.67 -19.61 5.47
CA TYR A 39 32.13 -19.67 5.50
C TYR A 39 32.64 -21.12 5.34
N LYS A 40 32.12 -22.05 6.15
CA LYS A 40 32.47 -23.49 6.08
C LYS A 40 32.08 -24.14 4.74
N SER A 41 31.18 -23.54 3.97
CA SER A 41 30.69 -24.06 2.68
C SER A 41 31.39 -23.43 1.46
N LEU A 42 32.20 -22.38 1.66
CA LEU A 42 32.94 -21.64 0.63
C LEU A 42 34.49 -21.71 0.77
N PRO A 43 35.10 -22.89 0.99
CA PRO A 43 36.54 -23.01 1.32
C PRO A 43 37.52 -22.65 0.18
N PHE A 44 37.03 -22.16 -0.97
CA PHE A 44 37.83 -21.85 -2.16
C PHE A 44 37.71 -20.38 -2.61
N TYR A 45 37.02 -19.53 -1.86
CA TYR A 45 36.87 -18.10 -2.15
C TYR A 45 37.65 -17.25 -1.17
N THR A 46 38.26 -16.16 -1.65
CA THR A 46 38.88 -15.14 -0.82
C THR A 46 37.77 -14.31 -0.16
N ILE A 47 37.48 -14.59 1.11
CA ILE A 47 36.57 -13.78 1.92
C ILE A 47 37.38 -12.63 2.53
N LYS A 48 37.10 -11.40 2.09
CA LYS A 48 37.93 -10.22 2.34
C LYS A 48 37.78 -9.69 3.78
N TYR A 49 36.54 -9.55 4.23
CA TYR A 49 36.14 -9.18 5.59
C TYR A 49 34.63 -9.46 5.77
N VAL A 50 34.11 -9.12 6.94
CA VAL A 50 32.68 -9.17 7.29
C VAL A 50 32.20 -7.74 7.56
N VAL A 51 30.96 -7.43 7.19
CA VAL A 51 30.27 -6.22 7.67
C VAL A 51 29.07 -6.60 8.52
N ASP A 52 28.79 -5.77 9.53
CA ASP A 52 27.64 -5.96 10.42
C ASP A 52 27.10 -4.59 10.86
N THR A 53 25.79 -4.49 11.15
CA THR A 53 25.18 -3.23 11.58
C THR A 53 25.44 -2.90 13.06
N ASP A 54 25.92 -3.85 13.86
CA ASP A 54 26.25 -3.61 15.27
C ASP A 54 27.61 -2.92 15.43
N GLU A 55 27.57 -1.61 15.69
CA GLU A 55 28.75 -0.75 15.89
C GLU A 55 29.70 -1.26 16.99
N SER A 56 29.19 -1.96 18.01
CA SER A 56 29.99 -2.46 19.13
C SER A 56 31.01 -3.53 18.74
N LYS A 57 30.92 -4.04 17.50
CA LYS A 57 31.75 -5.13 16.98
C LYS A 57 32.73 -4.68 15.90
N TRP A 58 32.66 -3.44 15.42
CA TRP A 58 33.55 -2.94 14.38
C TRP A 58 35.02 -2.90 14.87
N GLY A 59 35.96 -3.27 14.01
CA GLY A 59 37.39 -3.41 14.35
C GLY A 59 37.73 -4.65 15.18
N THR A 60 36.75 -5.51 15.49
CA THR A 60 37.00 -6.83 16.08
C THR A 60 37.12 -7.91 15.00
N VAL A 61 37.41 -9.16 15.40
CA VAL A 61 37.69 -10.28 14.49
C VAL A 61 36.79 -11.46 14.84
N THR A 62 36.21 -12.14 13.84
CA THR A 62 35.39 -13.34 14.04
C THR A 62 36.20 -14.56 14.46
N GLU A 63 35.55 -15.64 14.93
CA GLU A 63 36.19 -16.93 15.20
C GLU A 63 36.92 -17.53 13.98
N GLN A 64 36.56 -17.10 12.76
CA GLN A 64 37.18 -17.51 11.50
C GLN A 64 38.39 -16.66 11.11
N GLY A 65 38.74 -15.63 11.89
CA GLY A 65 39.87 -14.74 11.61
C GLY A 65 39.55 -13.57 10.67
N LEU A 66 38.27 -13.28 10.42
CA LEU A 66 37.85 -12.18 9.54
C LEU A 66 37.61 -10.89 10.34
N GLU A 67 38.13 -9.77 9.87
CA GLU A 67 37.83 -8.44 10.43
C GLU A 67 36.35 -8.08 10.24
N ILE A 68 35.73 -7.47 11.26
CA ILE A 68 34.36 -6.95 11.22
C ILE A 68 34.42 -5.44 10.99
N LYS A 69 33.76 -4.95 9.95
CA LYS A 69 33.76 -3.54 9.53
C LYS A 69 32.35 -2.94 9.50
N SER A 70 32.30 -1.61 9.47
CA SER A 70 31.06 -0.88 9.20
C SER A 70 30.56 -1.16 7.77
N PRO A 71 29.23 -1.28 7.54
CA PRO A 71 28.67 -1.41 6.20
C PRO A 71 29.09 -0.29 5.25
N ASN A 72 29.32 0.92 5.76
CA ASN A 72 29.78 2.07 4.97
C ASN A 72 31.11 1.81 4.23
N HIS A 73 31.95 0.88 4.71
CA HIS A 73 33.21 0.52 4.05
C HIS A 73 32.97 -0.13 2.67
N LEU A 74 31.77 -0.65 2.39
CA LEU A 74 31.37 -1.12 1.05
C LEU A 74 31.38 0.01 0.00
N LEU A 75 31.28 1.28 0.41
CA LEU A 75 31.34 2.43 -0.49
C LEU A 75 32.77 2.76 -0.96
N GLU A 76 33.79 2.26 -0.25
CA GLU A 76 35.20 2.37 -0.63
C GLU A 76 35.63 1.29 -1.63
N GLU A 77 34.81 0.25 -1.80
CA GLU A 77 35.12 -0.91 -2.63
C GLU A 77 34.78 -0.72 -4.11
N LYS A 78 35.55 -1.38 -4.98
CA LYS A 78 35.23 -1.47 -6.40
C LYS A 78 34.10 -2.47 -6.59
N LYS A 79 32.87 -1.98 -6.81
CA LYS A 79 31.67 -2.81 -7.01
C LYS A 79 31.86 -3.98 -7.96
N ASP A 80 32.56 -3.78 -9.08
CA ASP A 80 32.80 -4.84 -10.08
C ASP A 80 33.72 -5.98 -9.56
N ASN A 81 34.47 -5.76 -8.48
CA ASN A 81 35.37 -6.75 -7.89
C ASN A 81 34.76 -7.57 -6.73
N ILE A 82 33.75 -7.01 -6.05
CA ILE A 82 33.20 -7.56 -4.80
C ILE A 82 31.80 -8.15 -4.95
N PHE A 83 31.60 -9.37 -4.45
CA PHE A 83 30.28 -10.01 -4.33
C PHE A 83 29.87 -10.13 -2.86
N ILE A 84 28.68 -9.64 -2.53
CA ILE A 84 28.22 -9.59 -1.13
C ILE A 84 27.26 -10.75 -0.84
N LEU A 85 27.56 -11.49 0.23
CA LEU A 85 26.75 -12.62 0.69
C LEU A 85 26.07 -12.29 2.02
N ILE A 86 24.76 -12.08 1.98
CA ILE A 86 23.99 -11.72 3.16
C ILE A 86 23.71 -12.97 3.99
N THR A 87 24.17 -12.92 5.25
CA THR A 87 24.16 -14.02 6.23
C THR A 87 23.41 -13.65 7.52
N SER A 88 22.90 -12.42 7.63
CA SER A 88 22.01 -11.97 8.71
C SER A 88 20.55 -12.33 8.45
N SER A 89 19.76 -12.46 9.53
CA SER A 89 18.29 -12.51 9.47
C SER A 89 17.66 -11.15 9.12
N SER A 90 18.40 -10.04 9.23
CA SER A 90 18.00 -8.70 8.74
C SER A 90 18.23 -8.56 7.23
N TYR A 91 17.87 -9.60 6.47
CA TYR A 91 18.10 -9.68 5.02
C TYR A 91 17.55 -8.45 4.30
N TYR A 92 16.36 -8.03 4.72
CA TYR A 92 15.55 -7.03 4.07
C TYR A 92 16.04 -5.60 4.31
N GLU A 93 16.42 -5.26 5.55
CA GLU A 93 17.06 -3.97 5.83
C GLU A 93 18.39 -3.84 5.08
N ILE A 94 19.16 -4.93 4.99
CA ILE A 94 20.43 -4.98 4.26
C ILE A 94 20.20 -4.87 2.74
N CYS A 95 19.19 -5.54 2.19
CA CYS A 95 18.85 -5.46 0.77
C CYS A 95 18.49 -4.02 0.35
N SER A 96 17.66 -3.33 1.16
CA SER A 96 17.35 -1.90 0.96
C SER A 96 18.64 -1.07 0.96
N GLN A 97 19.45 -1.16 2.03
CA GLN A 97 20.69 -0.38 2.17
C GLN A 97 21.65 -0.58 1.00
N LEU A 98 21.83 -1.81 0.52
CA LEU A 98 22.67 -2.12 -0.63
C LEU A 98 22.08 -1.55 -1.93
N THR A 99 20.76 -1.62 -2.10
CA THR A 99 20.06 -1.08 -3.28
C THR A 99 20.13 0.46 -3.32
N ASP A 100 19.95 1.12 -2.18
CA ASP A 100 20.09 2.58 -2.02
C ASP A 100 21.52 3.05 -2.34
N TRP A 101 22.52 2.23 -2.02
CA TRP A 101 23.91 2.44 -2.41
C TRP A 101 24.23 2.03 -3.85
N GLY A 102 23.24 1.58 -4.63
CA GLY A 102 23.36 1.22 -6.04
C GLY A 102 24.11 -0.10 -6.27
N PHE A 103 24.01 -1.06 -5.36
CA PHE A 103 24.29 -2.47 -5.64
C PHE A 103 22.99 -3.14 -6.12
N ARG A 104 23.08 -4.21 -6.92
CA ARG A 104 21.91 -4.91 -7.48
C ARG A 104 21.84 -6.34 -6.95
N GLU A 105 20.65 -6.77 -6.52
CA GLU A 105 20.40 -8.17 -6.15
C GLU A 105 20.66 -9.09 -7.35
N ASP A 106 21.12 -10.31 -7.09
CA ASP A 106 21.51 -11.34 -8.07
C ASP A 106 22.67 -11.01 -9.02
N ILE A 107 23.21 -9.78 -8.98
CA ILE A 107 24.39 -9.35 -9.75
C ILE A 107 25.56 -8.99 -8.83
N ASP A 108 25.28 -8.18 -7.81
CA ASP A 108 26.29 -7.65 -6.88
C ASP A 108 26.18 -8.27 -5.48
N PHE A 109 24.98 -8.71 -5.09
CA PHE A 109 24.74 -9.37 -3.81
C PHE A 109 23.63 -10.42 -3.88
N VAL A 110 23.63 -11.37 -2.94
CA VAL A 110 22.51 -12.31 -2.71
C VAL A 110 22.38 -12.68 -1.24
N TYR A 111 21.20 -13.16 -0.84
CA TYR A 111 21.07 -13.95 0.37
C TYR A 111 21.81 -15.29 0.24
N ALA A 112 22.52 -15.70 1.29
CA ALA A 112 23.42 -16.86 1.27
C ALA A 112 22.94 -18.06 2.11
N LEU A 113 21.74 -17.99 2.70
CA LEU A 113 21.16 -19.05 3.53
C LEU A 113 19.90 -19.65 2.88
N PRO A 114 19.57 -20.93 3.14
CA PRO A 114 18.56 -21.64 2.35
C PRO A 114 17.11 -21.20 2.63
N ASN A 115 16.87 -20.58 3.78
CA ASN A 115 15.57 -20.02 4.16
C ASN A 115 15.73 -18.51 4.27
N VAL A 116 15.18 -17.77 3.29
CA VAL A 116 15.00 -16.30 3.40
C VAL A 116 14.22 -16.04 4.70
N PRO A 117 14.59 -15.04 5.52
CA PRO A 117 13.87 -14.75 6.75
C PRO A 117 12.43 -14.39 6.40
N MET A 118 11.46 -14.74 7.25
CA MET A 118 10.10 -14.21 7.07
C MET A 118 10.16 -12.69 7.27
N PRO A 119 9.55 -11.87 6.39
CA PRO A 119 9.59 -10.42 6.54
C PRO A 119 8.92 -9.99 7.84
N THR A 120 9.73 -9.50 8.76
CA THR A 120 9.35 -8.96 10.07
C THR A 120 8.58 -7.64 9.95
N GLY A 121 8.71 -6.95 8.81
CA GLY A 121 8.13 -5.63 8.57
C GLY A 121 6.61 -5.57 8.49
N LEU A 122 5.90 -6.70 8.38
CA LEU A 122 4.44 -6.71 8.23
C LEU A 122 3.66 -6.39 9.52
N TYR A 123 4.33 -6.25 10.67
CA TYR A 123 3.72 -5.82 11.94
C TYR A 123 4.23 -4.43 12.35
N PRO A 124 3.89 -3.36 11.58
CA PRO A 124 4.38 -2.02 11.85
C PRO A 124 3.81 -1.48 13.16
N ASN A 125 4.59 -0.64 13.85
CA ASN A 125 4.10 0.13 15.00
C ASN A 125 3.33 1.36 14.51
N GLN A 126 2.21 1.09 13.84
CA GLN A 126 1.37 2.06 13.16
C GLN A 126 -0.10 1.76 13.47
N GLU A 127 -0.95 2.78 13.45
CA GLU A 127 -2.39 2.63 13.61
C GLU A 127 -3.12 3.24 12.40
N ILE A 128 -4.29 2.70 12.07
CA ILE A 128 -5.16 3.18 10.99
C ILE A 128 -6.61 3.34 11.46
N LEU A 129 -7.32 4.25 10.81
CA LEU A 129 -8.77 4.29 10.77
C LEU A 129 -9.27 3.66 9.48
N VAL A 130 -10.36 2.90 9.58
CA VAL A 130 -11.03 2.24 8.46
C VAL A 130 -12.52 2.51 8.53
N THR A 131 -13.10 2.91 7.40
CA THR A 131 -14.55 3.06 7.22
C THR A 131 -15.12 1.88 6.45
N CYS A 132 -16.28 1.38 6.89
CA CYS A 132 -16.96 0.23 6.32
C CYS A 132 -18.48 0.44 6.25
N CYS A 133 -19.13 -0.22 5.29
CA CYS A 133 -20.59 -0.19 5.11
C CYS A 133 -21.19 -1.59 4.83
N GLY A 134 -22.50 -1.73 4.96
CA GLY A 134 -23.24 -2.98 4.87
C GLY A 134 -23.25 -3.75 6.20
N SER A 135 -23.34 -5.09 6.14
CA SER A 135 -23.31 -5.89 7.36
C SER A 135 -22.00 -5.63 8.12
N GLY A 136 -22.11 -5.50 9.45
CA GLY A 136 -20.96 -5.19 10.30
C GLY A 136 -20.31 -3.81 10.02
N GLY A 137 -20.94 -2.92 9.27
CA GLY A 137 -20.42 -1.57 8.95
C GLY A 137 -20.06 -0.73 10.18
N GLY A 138 -19.23 0.29 9.98
CA GLY A 138 -18.79 1.18 11.03
C GLY A 138 -17.54 1.98 10.71
N VAL A 139 -17.05 2.69 11.73
CA VAL A 139 -15.68 3.23 11.76
C VAL A 139 -14.87 2.40 12.74
N PHE A 140 -13.72 1.91 12.30
CA PHE A 140 -12.82 1.05 13.06
C PHE A 140 -11.47 1.74 13.24
N HIS A 141 -10.90 1.64 14.44
CA HIS A 141 -9.50 1.91 14.74
C HIS A 141 -8.77 0.57 14.85
N ILE A 142 -7.60 0.47 14.22
CA ILE A 142 -6.82 -0.78 14.18
C ILE A 142 -5.36 -0.47 14.52
N ASN A 143 -4.83 -1.13 15.55
CA ASN A 143 -3.40 -1.17 15.81
C ASN A 143 -2.76 -2.31 15.00
N LEU A 144 -1.79 -1.97 14.13
CA LEU A 144 -1.22 -2.91 13.16
C LEU A 144 -0.05 -3.74 13.72
N ARG A 145 0.34 -3.51 14.97
CA ARG A 145 1.41 -4.26 15.64
C ARG A 145 0.90 -5.54 16.29
N ASP A 146 -0.30 -5.49 16.86
CA ASP A 146 -0.92 -6.60 17.61
C ASP A 146 -2.29 -7.03 17.08
N ASP A 147 -2.76 -6.41 16.00
CA ASP A 147 -4.05 -6.63 15.34
C ASP A 147 -5.28 -6.29 16.23
N THR A 148 -5.10 -5.42 17.22
CA THR A 148 -6.22 -4.93 18.03
C THR A 148 -7.16 -4.06 17.21
N ILE A 149 -8.40 -4.52 17.04
CA ILE A 149 -9.47 -3.84 16.31
C ILE A 149 -10.49 -3.27 17.31
N THR A 150 -10.74 -1.97 17.26
CA THR A 150 -11.77 -1.28 18.03
C THR A 150 -12.81 -0.68 17.09
N LYS A 151 -14.08 -1.12 17.17
CA LYS A 151 -15.17 -0.43 16.48
C LYS A 151 -15.54 0.83 17.28
N LEU A 152 -15.30 1.99 16.70
CA LEU A 152 -15.59 3.30 17.27
C LEU A 152 -17.07 3.68 17.11
N MET A 153 -17.63 3.40 15.92
CA MET A 153 -19.02 3.69 15.57
C MET A 153 -19.59 2.58 14.69
N SER A 154 -20.91 2.37 14.74
CA SER A 154 -21.65 1.48 13.85
C SER A 154 -22.49 2.29 12.86
N GLY A 155 -22.61 1.83 11.62
CA GLY A 155 -23.36 2.50 10.55
C GLY A 155 -22.67 2.35 9.19
N ASP A 156 -23.24 2.93 8.15
CA ASP A 156 -22.71 2.82 6.79
C ASP A 156 -21.80 4.00 6.46
N PHE A 157 -20.50 3.81 6.76
CA PHE A 157 -19.46 4.82 6.57
C PHE A 157 -18.63 4.55 5.32
N ARG A 158 -18.27 5.64 4.63
CA ARG A 158 -17.65 5.60 3.31
C ARG A 158 -16.35 6.41 3.27
N GLY A 159 -16.38 7.67 2.87
CA GLY A 159 -15.19 8.51 2.86
C GLY A 159 -14.61 8.75 4.24
N ILE A 160 -13.28 8.86 4.33
CA ILE A 160 -12.55 9.31 5.50
C ILE A 160 -11.38 10.21 5.09
N SER A 161 -11.18 11.30 5.83
CA SER A 161 -10.05 12.21 5.67
C SER A 161 -9.60 12.75 7.03
N TYR A 162 -8.41 13.35 7.06
CA TYR A 162 -8.09 14.28 8.14
C TYR A 162 -9.04 15.48 8.08
N GLY A 163 -9.21 16.16 9.21
CA GLY A 163 -9.87 17.45 9.30
C GLY A 163 -9.02 18.44 10.11
N PRO A 164 -9.51 19.66 10.33
CA PRO A 164 -8.79 20.70 11.06
C PRO A 164 -8.44 20.33 12.52
N ASN A 165 -9.29 19.53 13.17
CA ASN A 165 -9.17 19.16 14.59
C ASN A 165 -9.17 17.63 14.80
N GLY A 166 -8.64 16.86 13.84
CA GLY A 166 -8.63 15.39 13.90
C GLY A 166 -9.06 14.75 12.58
N TYR A 167 -10.24 14.13 12.58
CA TYR A 167 -10.74 13.28 11.50
C TYR A 167 -12.15 13.67 11.05
N SER A 168 -12.49 13.30 9.82
CA SER A 168 -13.82 13.47 9.25
C SER A 168 -14.22 12.23 8.46
N VAL A 169 -15.42 11.72 8.72
CA VAL A 169 -15.99 10.55 8.02
C VAL A 169 -17.35 10.90 7.42
N LEU A 170 -17.67 10.26 6.30
CA LEU A 170 -18.96 10.39 5.62
C LEU A 170 -19.86 9.19 5.90
N ASN A 171 -21.13 9.47 6.16
CA ASN A 171 -22.23 8.52 5.94
C ASN A 171 -23.09 9.00 4.73
N GLU A 172 -24.20 8.34 4.47
CA GLU A 172 -25.15 8.61 3.37
C GLU A 172 -25.59 10.08 3.16
N SER A 173 -25.58 10.92 4.20
CA SER A 173 -26.07 12.31 4.10
C SER A 173 -25.39 13.34 5.02
N SER A 174 -24.48 12.89 5.89
CA SER A 174 -23.80 13.72 6.91
C SER A 174 -22.29 13.53 6.87
N ILE A 175 -21.57 14.60 7.23
CA ILE A 175 -20.17 14.55 7.68
C ILE A 175 -20.14 14.52 9.21
N ILE A 176 -19.38 13.56 9.76
CA ILE A 176 -19.16 13.39 11.19
C ILE A 176 -17.70 13.69 11.50
N PHE A 177 -17.47 14.55 12.48
CA PHE A 177 -16.14 15.01 12.88
C PHE A 177 -15.73 14.35 14.20
N LEU A 178 -14.53 13.76 14.21
CA LEU A 178 -13.94 13.12 15.38
C LEU A 178 -12.65 13.87 15.78
N ASP A 179 -12.39 13.99 17.07
CA ASP A 179 -11.14 14.56 17.56
C ASP A 179 -9.96 13.57 17.41
N GLU A 180 -8.76 13.98 17.79
CA GLU A 180 -7.55 13.15 17.77
C GLU A 180 -7.66 11.86 18.62
N LYS A 181 -8.62 11.78 19.54
CA LYS A 181 -8.92 10.62 20.39
C LYS A 181 -10.15 9.84 19.90
N PHE A 182 -10.59 10.13 18.67
CA PHE A 182 -11.73 9.54 18.00
C PHE A 182 -13.09 9.82 18.68
N ALA A 183 -13.19 10.84 19.53
CA ALA A 183 -14.46 11.26 20.11
C ALA A 183 -15.22 12.15 19.12
N VAL A 184 -16.49 11.83 18.85
CA VAL A 184 -17.36 12.66 18.00
C VAL A 184 -17.64 14.00 18.70
N TYR A 185 -17.27 15.10 18.06
CA TYR A 185 -17.52 16.46 18.60
C TYR A 185 -18.52 17.28 17.77
N LYS A 186 -18.78 16.88 16.52
CA LYS A 186 -19.73 17.56 15.62
C LYS A 186 -20.28 16.55 14.60
N GLU A 187 -21.55 16.68 14.27
CA GLU A 187 -22.16 16.11 13.08
C GLU A 187 -22.81 17.27 12.30
N LYS A 188 -22.66 17.24 10.97
CA LYS A 188 -23.35 18.17 10.06
C LYS A 188 -24.05 17.35 8.99
N LYS A 189 -25.38 17.32 9.05
CA LYS A 189 -26.22 16.90 7.93
C LYS A 189 -25.99 17.87 6.76
N LEU A 190 -25.59 17.33 5.61
CA LEU A 190 -25.34 18.09 4.39
C LEU A 190 -26.58 18.12 3.49
N HIS A 191 -27.29 16.99 3.42
CA HIS A 191 -28.44 16.79 2.55
C HIS A 191 -29.63 16.20 3.30
N ASP A 192 -30.86 16.55 2.91
CA ASP A 192 -32.05 16.05 3.61
C ASP A 192 -32.47 14.62 3.24
N ARG A 193 -32.03 14.16 2.07
CA ARG A 193 -32.14 12.78 1.57
C ARG A 193 -30.74 12.15 1.50
N ASP A 194 -30.69 10.84 1.30
CA ASP A 194 -29.46 10.13 0.92
C ASP A 194 -28.91 10.66 -0.43
N PHE A 195 -27.62 10.95 -0.46
CA PHE A 195 -26.85 11.37 -1.65
C PHE A 195 -25.70 10.40 -1.96
N ASP A 196 -25.60 9.28 -1.23
CA ASP A 196 -24.56 8.27 -1.31
C ASP A 196 -23.15 8.89 -1.26
N LEU A 197 -22.86 9.62 -0.16
CA LEU A 197 -21.62 10.38 -0.03
C LEU A 197 -20.40 9.45 0.02
N HIS A 198 -19.55 9.54 -0.99
CA HIS A 198 -18.46 8.60 -1.26
C HIS A 198 -17.11 9.15 -0.78
N GLY A 199 -16.27 9.65 -1.68
CA GLY A 199 -14.95 10.20 -1.36
C GLY A 199 -15.02 11.52 -0.59
N ILE A 200 -14.03 11.76 0.27
CA ILE A 200 -13.79 13.04 0.95
C ILE A 200 -12.30 13.36 0.98
N ALA A 201 -11.96 14.62 0.72
CA ALA A 201 -10.65 15.17 1.00
C ALA A 201 -10.80 16.52 1.71
N TYR A 202 -9.88 16.83 2.63
CA TYR A 202 -9.75 18.13 3.26
C TYR A 202 -8.44 18.80 2.82
N ASP A 203 -8.53 20.03 2.34
CA ASP A 203 -7.39 20.82 1.87
C ASP A 203 -7.73 22.32 1.91
N ASP A 204 -6.76 23.16 2.31
CA ASP A 204 -6.86 24.64 2.36
C ASP A 204 -8.19 25.18 2.92
N GLY A 205 -8.60 24.70 4.09
CA GLY A 205 -9.84 25.13 4.76
C GLY A 205 -11.13 24.69 4.07
N ARG A 206 -11.08 23.67 3.21
CA ARG A 206 -12.24 23.17 2.44
C ARG A 206 -12.40 21.67 2.52
N PHE A 207 -13.65 21.22 2.45
CA PHE A 207 -13.99 19.82 2.23
C PHE A 207 -14.46 19.60 0.80
N PHE A 208 -13.77 18.72 0.09
CA PHE A 208 -14.13 18.24 -1.25
C PHE A 208 -14.85 16.91 -1.08
N ILE A 209 -16.15 16.86 -1.34
CA ILE A 209 -17.02 15.70 -1.08
C ILE A 209 -17.65 15.22 -2.38
N ILE A 210 -17.65 13.90 -2.57
CA ILE A 210 -18.32 13.23 -3.69
C ILE A 210 -19.73 12.82 -3.29
N GLU A 211 -20.70 13.30 -4.06
CA GLU A 211 -22.12 12.92 -4.02
C GLU A 211 -22.41 11.99 -5.20
N THR A 212 -22.39 10.68 -4.95
CA THR A 212 -22.44 9.68 -6.03
C THR A 212 -23.79 9.62 -6.69
N ALA A 213 -24.87 9.68 -5.89
CA ALA A 213 -26.24 9.62 -6.37
C ALA A 213 -26.60 10.78 -7.34
N THR A 214 -25.82 11.85 -7.35
CA THR A 214 -26.00 13.04 -8.20
C THR A 214 -24.87 13.29 -9.18
N ASN A 215 -23.81 12.47 -9.19
CA ASN A 215 -22.60 12.66 -10.01
C ASN A 215 -21.86 13.98 -9.71
N THR A 216 -21.86 14.42 -8.46
CA THR A 216 -21.41 15.77 -8.08
C THR A 216 -20.15 15.73 -7.21
N LEU A 217 -19.19 16.60 -7.50
CA LEU A 217 -18.19 17.04 -6.55
C LEU A 217 -18.67 18.37 -5.94
N THR A 218 -18.91 18.39 -4.64
CA THR A 218 -19.25 19.60 -3.88
C THR A 218 -18.07 20.04 -3.01
N VAL A 219 -17.76 21.34 -3.04
CA VAL A 219 -16.73 21.96 -2.22
C VAL A 219 -17.39 22.82 -1.15
N TYR A 220 -17.13 22.51 0.11
CA TYR A 220 -17.65 23.22 1.28
C TYR A 220 -16.54 24.00 1.99
N ASP A 221 -16.85 25.20 2.47
CA ASP A 221 -16.02 25.92 3.44
C ASP A 221 -16.05 25.19 4.80
N GLU A 222 -14.90 25.01 5.44
CA GLU A 222 -14.75 24.24 6.69
C GLU A 222 -15.55 24.85 7.87
N HIS A 223 -15.60 26.18 7.96
CA HIS A 223 -16.13 26.86 9.14
C HIS A 223 -17.66 26.95 9.10
N SER A 224 -18.21 27.43 7.98
CA SER A 224 -19.65 27.58 7.74
C SER A 224 -20.34 26.28 7.34
N MET A 225 -19.62 25.37 6.68
CA MET A 225 -20.17 24.24 5.92
C MET A 225 -21.19 24.68 4.86
N GLU A 226 -21.03 25.89 4.30
CA GLU A 226 -21.73 26.36 3.10
C GLU A 226 -21.00 25.90 1.83
N ILE A 227 -21.74 25.78 0.73
CA ILE A 227 -21.22 25.36 -0.57
C ILE A 227 -20.49 26.53 -1.24
N GLU A 228 -19.19 26.39 -1.47
CA GLU A 228 -18.41 27.34 -2.28
C GLU A 228 -18.54 27.06 -3.78
N LYS A 229 -18.45 25.78 -4.18
CA LYS A 229 -18.43 25.35 -5.59
C LYS A 229 -19.07 23.98 -5.76
N GLN A 230 -19.61 23.72 -6.94
CA GLN A 230 -20.08 22.40 -7.36
C GLN A 230 -19.71 22.11 -8.80
N LEU A 231 -19.31 20.87 -9.06
CA LEU A 231 -19.13 20.30 -10.39
C LEU A 231 -20.07 19.10 -10.54
N ASN A 232 -21.06 19.21 -11.42
CA ASN A 232 -21.93 18.09 -11.79
C ASN A 232 -21.39 17.48 -13.09
N LEU A 233 -20.94 16.22 -13.08
CA LEU A 233 -20.39 15.58 -14.29
C LEU A 233 -21.47 15.14 -15.27
N SER A 234 -22.64 14.76 -14.75
CA SER A 234 -23.85 14.38 -15.50
C SER A 234 -25.07 15.03 -14.86
N LYS A 235 -26.28 14.66 -15.32
CA LYS A 235 -27.52 15.11 -14.70
C LYS A 235 -27.63 14.56 -13.26
N PRO A 236 -28.12 15.35 -12.28
CA PRO A 236 -28.16 14.98 -10.87
C PRO A 236 -29.44 14.24 -10.45
N ASP A 237 -30.26 13.79 -11.41
CA ASP A 237 -31.49 13.02 -11.18
C ASP A 237 -31.27 11.50 -11.15
N GLU A 238 -30.13 11.02 -11.66
CA GLU A 238 -29.75 9.61 -11.68
C GLU A 238 -28.25 9.42 -11.45
N ASP A 239 -27.84 8.35 -10.76
CA ASP A 239 -26.44 7.91 -10.74
C ASP A 239 -26.05 7.34 -12.12
N LEU A 240 -25.19 8.07 -12.82
CA LEU A 240 -24.79 7.81 -14.22
C LEU A 240 -23.28 7.54 -14.34
N ASN A 241 -22.46 8.29 -13.62
CA ASN A 241 -21.00 8.16 -13.59
C ASN A 241 -20.52 7.24 -12.47
N HIS A 242 -21.24 7.22 -11.33
CA HIS A 242 -20.82 6.62 -10.06
C HIS A 242 -19.38 6.97 -9.69
N ILE A 243 -19.18 8.21 -9.24
CA ILE A 243 -17.88 8.68 -8.77
C ILE A 243 -17.59 8.00 -7.43
N ASN A 244 -16.45 7.32 -7.35
CA ASN A 244 -16.12 6.46 -6.22
C ASN A 244 -15.27 7.12 -5.15
N ASP A 245 -14.29 7.92 -5.56
CA ASP A 245 -13.24 8.42 -4.67
C ASP A 245 -12.55 9.64 -5.27
N ILE A 246 -11.85 10.38 -4.41
CA ILE A 246 -11.20 11.65 -4.70
C ILE A 246 -9.81 11.72 -4.08
N PHE A 247 -8.83 12.15 -4.86
CA PHE A 247 -7.56 12.65 -4.35
C PHE A 247 -7.40 14.13 -4.70
N VAL A 248 -7.03 14.95 -3.71
CA VAL A 248 -6.73 16.37 -3.89
C VAL A 248 -5.22 16.57 -3.68
N GLY A 249 -4.54 17.02 -4.73
CA GLY A 249 -3.15 17.47 -4.67
C GLY A 249 -3.06 18.99 -4.54
N GLU A 250 -1.87 19.56 -4.78
CA GLU A 250 -1.64 21.01 -4.64
C GLU A 250 -2.48 21.84 -5.63
N GLU A 251 -2.46 21.48 -6.91
CA GLU A 251 -3.12 22.21 -8.02
C GLU A 251 -4.16 21.36 -8.78
N SER A 252 -4.22 20.05 -8.54
CA SER A 252 -5.08 19.11 -9.27
C SER A 252 -5.95 18.25 -8.35
N ILE A 253 -7.12 17.87 -8.85
CA ILE A 253 -8.03 16.89 -8.24
C ILE A 253 -8.11 15.67 -9.17
N TYR A 254 -8.10 14.46 -8.62
CA TYR A 254 -8.24 13.21 -9.37
C TYR A 254 -9.50 12.49 -8.89
N LEU A 255 -10.41 12.20 -9.83
CA LEU A 255 -11.66 11.48 -9.55
C LEU A 255 -11.63 10.10 -10.23
N SER A 256 -11.88 9.04 -9.46
CA SER A 256 -12.15 7.70 -9.99
C SER A 256 -13.66 7.48 -10.12
N MET A 257 -14.13 6.95 -11.25
CA MET A 257 -15.56 6.73 -11.53
C MET A 257 -15.83 5.46 -12.34
N LEU A 258 -16.97 4.79 -12.10
CA LEU A 258 -17.32 3.55 -12.81
C LEU A 258 -17.60 3.76 -14.30
N SER A 259 -18.08 4.95 -14.69
CA SER A 259 -18.29 5.31 -16.09
C SER A 259 -17.97 6.77 -16.36
N MET A 260 -17.14 7.03 -17.35
CA MET A 260 -16.89 8.39 -17.84
C MET A 260 -18.05 8.95 -18.66
N LYS A 261 -18.81 8.10 -19.37
CA LYS A 261 -19.88 8.52 -20.30
C LYS A 261 -21.30 8.44 -19.75
N GLY A 262 -21.47 8.11 -18.46
CA GLY A 262 -22.79 8.04 -17.85
C GLY A 262 -23.51 6.69 -18.04
N LEU A 263 -22.78 5.57 -18.08
CA LEU A 263 -23.26 4.24 -18.48
C LEU A 263 -23.42 3.23 -17.33
N THR A 264 -23.40 3.66 -16.06
CA THR A 264 -23.50 2.80 -14.85
C THR A 264 -24.56 1.70 -14.94
N LYS A 265 -25.75 2.04 -15.43
CA LYS A 265 -26.89 1.11 -15.60
C LYS A 265 -26.60 -0.09 -16.53
N ASN A 266 -25.56 -0.03 -17.35
CA ASN A 266 -25.16 -1.05 -18.33
C ASN A 266 -23.76 -1.66 -18.07
N LEU A 267 -23.15 -1.42 -16.90
CA LEU A 267 -21.78 -1.89 -16.59
C LEU A 267 -21.57 -3.41 -16.71
N TRP A 268 -22.64 -4.18 -16.58
CA TRP A 268 -22.65 -5.64 -16.66
C TRP A 268 -22.89 -6.19 -18.08
N THR A 269 -23.15 -5.33 -19.07
CA THR A 269 -23.64 -5.70 -20.41
C THR A 269 -22.81 -5.09 -21.55
N ASP A 270 -21.49 -5.31 -21.48
CA ASP A 270 -20.49 -5.20 -22.57
C ASP A 270 -19.70 -3.89 -22.73
N ARG A 271 -19.87 -2.85 -21.89
CA ARG A 271 -18.99 -1.66 -21.92
C ARG A 271 -18.66 -1.10 -20.54
N GLN A 272 -17.49 -1.47 -20.03
CA GLN A 272 -16.86 -0.80 -18.89
C GLN A 272 -15.99 0.34 -19.44
N ASP A 273 -16.33 1.57 -19.10
CA ASP A 273 -15.60 2.78 -19.47
C ASP A 273 -15.22 3.61 -18.23
N GLY A 274 -14.91 2.91 -17.14
CA GLY A 274 -14.40 3.50 -15.91
C GLY A 274 -13.11 4.26 -16.17
N ALA A 275 -12.89 5.32 -15.40
CA ALA A 275 -11.82 6.27 -15.66
C ALA A 275 -11.24 6.85 -14.36
N ILE A 276 -10.04 7.37 -14.50
CA ILE A 276 -9.46 8.34 -13.56
C ILE A 276 -9.22 9.62 -14.36
N VAL A 277 -9.85 10.71 -13.93
CA VAL A 277 -9.82 12.01 -14.62
C VAL A 277 -9.22 13.05 -13.69
N GLU A 278 -8.28 13.83 -14.21
CA GLU A 278 -7.67 14.98 -13.55
C GLU A 278 -8.48 16.25 -13.86
N PHE A 279 -8.74 17.05 -12.83
CA PHE A 279 -9.38 18.35 -12.88
C PHE A 279 -8.47 19.41 -12.27
N ASP A 280 -8.62 20.66 -12.70
CA ASP A 280 -8.01 21.81 -12.03
C ASP A 280 -8.69 22.05 -10.68
N LYS A 281 -7.91 22.17 -9.61
CA LYS A 281 -8.45 22.34 -8.25
C LYS A 281 -9.16 23.68 -8.03
N LYS A 282 -8.75 24.73 -8.76
CA LYS A 282 -9.27 26.09 -8.60
C LYS A 282 -10.50 26.32 -9.47
N THR A 283 -10.53 25.84 -10.72
CA THR A 283 -11.68 26.02 -11.63
C THR A 283 -12.67 24.85 -11.62
N LEU A 284 -12.24 23.66 -11.16
CA LEU A 284 -12.95 22.38 -11.31
C LEU A 284 -13.15 21.95 -12.77
N GLU A 285 -12.42 22.54 -13.72
CA GLU A 285 -12.48 22.13 -15.13
C GLU A 285 -11.64 20.86 -15.38
N PRO A 286 -12.09 19.93 -16.23
CA PRO A 286 -11.33 18.74 -16.58
C PRO A 286 -10.05 19.11 -17.34
N LYS A 287 -8.91 18.60 -16.87
CA LYS A 287 -7.59 18.78 -17.50
C LYS A 287 -7.24 17.60 -18.40
N ASN A 288 -7.22 16.38 -17.86
CA ASN A 288 -6.72 15.19 -18.55
C ASN A 288 -7.50 13.94 -18.17
N ILE A 289 -7.66 13.00 -19.11
CA ILE A 289 -8.07 11.62 -18.81
C ILE A 289 -6.78 10.84 -18.53
N ILE A 290 -6.54 10.51 -17.26
CA ILE A 290 -5.31 9.84 -16.80
C ILE A 290 -5.38 8.34 -17.07
N LYS A 291 -6.56 7.73 -16.87
CA LYS A 291 -6.87 6.34 -17.21
C LYS A 291 -8.29 6.23 -17.78
N GLN A 292 -8.51 5.24 -18.64
CA GLN A 292 -9.78 4.96 -19.31
C GLN A 292 -9.95 3.45 -19.52
N ASN A 293 -11.20 3.00 -19.67
CA ASN A 293 -11.57 1.59 -19.79
C ASN A 293 -11.13 0.74 -18.59
N LEU A 294 -11.14 1.35 -17.39
CA LEU A 294 -10.87 0.65 -16.13
C LEU A 294 -12.10 -0.13 -15.66
N ASN A 295 -11.85 -1.32 -15.15
CA ASN A 295 -12.84 -2.23 -14.61
C ASN A 295 -13.09 -1.91 -13.13
N PHE A 296 -14.02 -0.99 -12.89
CA PHE A 296 -14.50 -0.58 -11.57
C PHE A 296 -13.42 0.08 -10.70
N PRO A 297 -12.92 1.29 -11.07
CA PRO A 297 -11.95 2.00 -10.26
C PRO A 297 -12.60 2.59 -9.01
N HIS A 298 -12.24 2.08 -7.82
CA HIS A 298 -12.91 2.43 -6.56
C HIS A 298 -12.12 3.31 -5.59
N SER A 299 -10.82 3.42 -5.78
CA SER A 299 -9.96 4.29 -4.98
C SER A 299 -8.82 4.85 -5.80
N VAL A 300 -8.43 6.08 -5.50
CA VAL A 300 -7.34 6.79 -6.18
C VAL A 300 -6.50 7.58 -5.17
N LYS A 301 -5.17 7.45 -5.26
CA LYS A 301 -4.19 8.19 -4.45
C LYS A 301 -3.00 8.58 -5.34
N VAL A 302 -2.30 9.64 -4.98
CA VAL A 302 -0.98 9.96 -5.55
C VAL A 302 0.04 9.99 -4.42
N TYR A 303 1.09 9.18 -4.53
CA TYR A 303 2.21 9.15 -3.59
C TYR A 303 3.50 9.43 -4.37
N ASN A 304 4.29 10.41 -3.93
CA ASN A 304 5.56 10.78 -4.57
C ASN A 304 5.43 11.02 -6.09
N GLU A 305 4.39 11.75 -6.51
CA GLU A 305 4.02 12.01 -7.92
C GLU A 305 3.58 10.76 -8.72
N GLU A 306 3.47 9.59 -8.11
CA GLU A 306 3.04 8.35 -8.75
C GLU A 306 1.57 8.04 -8.43
N LEU A 307 0.78 7.71 -9.45
CA LEU A 307 -0.63 7.34 -9.31
C LEU A 307 -0.77 5.90 -8.79
N TYR A 308 -1.64 5.70 -7.80
CA TYR A 308 -2.06 4.41 -7.28
C TYR A 308 -3.59 4.30 -7.32
N TYR A 309 -4.13 3.15 -7.74
CA TYR A 309 -5.57 2.93 -7.76
C TYR A 309 -5.97 1.46 -7.60
N CYS A 310 -7.18 1.23 -7.05
CA CYS A 310 -7.82 -0.09 -7.01
C CYS A 310 -8.69 -0.27 -8.25
N GLU A 311 -8.43 -1.30 -9.06
CA GLU A 311 -9.31 -1.74 -10.16
C GLU A 311 -10.07 -2.99 -9.70
N SER A 312 -11.18 -2.76 -8.98
CA SER A 312 -11.74 -3.73 -8.03
C SER A 312 -12.31 -4.98 -8.67
N LEU A 313 -12.74 -4.92 -9.93
CA LEU A 313 -13.22 -6.10 -10.66
C LEU A 313 -12.06 -6.96 -11.19
N ASN A 314 -10.86 -6.39 -11.31
CA ASN A 314 -9.60 -7.11 -11.59
C ASN A 314 -8.91 -7.60 -10.29
N PHE A 315 -9.46 -7.30 -9.12
CA PHE A 315 -8.96 -7.69 -7.79
C PHE A 315 -7.57 -7.20 -7.44
N ASN A 316 -7.12 -6.11 -8.09
CA ASN A 316 -5.75 -5.64 -8.02
C ASN A 316 -5.62 -4.19 -7.54
N VAL A 317 -4.37 -3.82 -7.26
CA VAL A 317 -3.92 -2.44 -7.11
C VAL A 317 -2.88 -2.19 -8.18
N VAL A 318 -3.02 -1.08 -8.89
CA VAL A 318 -2.15 -0.66 -9.99
C VAL A 318 -1.32 0.54 -9.54
N LYS A 319 -0.03 0.53 -9.89
CA LYS A 319 0.88 1.67 -9.74
C LYS A 319 1.25 2.17 -11.15
N LYS A 320 0.91 3.43 -11.46
CA LYS A 320 1.01 4.03 -12.81
C LYS A 320 0.27 3.22 -13.87
N ASP A 321 0.93 2.20 -14.43
CA ASP A 321 0.44 1.33 -15.51
C ASP A 321 0.71 -0.17 -15.23
N GLU A 322 1.32 -0.49 -14.09
CA GLU A 322 1.73 -1.85 -13.74
C GLU A 322 0.92 -2.40 -12.58
N GLU A 323 0.44 -3.64 -12.71
CA GLU A 323 -0.17 -4.36 -11.58
C GLU A 323 0.86 -4.55 -10.47
N LEU A 324 0.63 -3.89 -9.33
CA LEU A 324 1.49 -3.96 -8.18
C LEU A 324 1.24 -5.28 -7.41
N VAL A 325 -0.04 -5.59 -7.19
CA VAL A 325 -0.49 -6.76 -6.42
C VAL A 325 -1.96 -7.08 -6.71
N SER A 326 -2.33 -8.37 -6.66
CA SER A 326 -3.71 -8.86 -6.74
C SER A 326 -3.99 -9.83 -5.59
N TYR A 327 -5.20 -9.75 -5.01
CA TYR A 327 -5.61 -10.56 -3.86
C TYR A 327 -6.72 -11.56 -4.15
N GLY A 328 -7.28 -11.55 -5.36
CA GLY A 328 -8.43 -12.40 -5.71
C GLY A 328 -9.70 -12.04 -4.95
N GLY A 329 -9.82 -10.81 -4.44
CA GLY A 329 -11.01 -10.25 -3.80
C GLY A 329 -11.15 -8.76 -4.13
N PHE A 330 -12.29 -8.16 -3.82
CA PHE A 330 -12.65 -6.82 -4.31
C PHE A 330 -11.82 -5.73 -3.62
N THR A 331 -10.82 -5.18 -4.29
CA THR A 331 -9.89 -4.18 -3.73
C THR A 331 -10.54 -2.82 -3.59
N ARG A 332 -10.52 -2.20 -2.39
CA ARG A 332 -11.03 -0.84 -2.14
C ARG A 332 -10.37 -0.20 -0.92
N GLY A 333 -10.03 1.08 -1.00
CA GLY A 333 -9.26 1.81 0.00
C GLY A 333 -7.77 1.51 -0.15
N ILE A 334 -6.96 2.57 -0.22
CA ILE A 334 -5.50 2.50 -0.24
C ILE A 334 -4.98 3.58 0.72
N GLU A 335 -4.07 3.22 1.62
CA GLU A 335 -3.21 4.18 2.32
C GLU A 335 -1.74 3.73 2.33
N SER A 336 -0.77 4.62 2.54
CA SER A 336 0.64 4.25 2.67
C SER A 336 1.40 5.09 3.70
N ASP A 337 2.30 4.45 4.45
CA ASP A 337 3.27 5.12 5.34
C ASP A 337 4.63 5.40 4.65
N GLY A 338 4.69 5.22 3.33
CA GLY A 338 5.90 5.34 2.51
C GLY A 338 6.74 4.06 2.42
N ARG A 339 6.55 3.09 3.33
CA ARG A 339 7.19 1.76 3.27
C ARG A 339 6.20 0.67 2.84
N LEU A 340 5.03 0.67 3.47
CA LEU A 340 3.97 -0.33 3.30
C LEU A 340 2.76 0.30 2.60
N LEU A 341 1.94 -0.54 1.98
CA LEU A 341 0.60 -0.18 1.54
C LEU A 341 -0.45 -0.91 2.37
N TYR A 342 -1.49 -0.19 2.74
CA TYR A 342 -2.66 -0.65 3.46
C TYR A 342 -3.83 -0.67 2.47
N ILE A 343 -4.25 -1.86 2.06
CA ILE A 343 -5.20 -2.05 0.96
C ILE A 343 -6.42 -2.80 1.48
N GLY A 344 -7.60 -2.21 1.35
CA GLY A 344 -8.82 -2.86 1.79
C GLY A 344 -9.31 -3.90 0.79
N GLN A 345 -9.97 -4.92 1.32
CA GLN A 345 -10.70 -5.92 0.56
C GLN A 345 -12.14 -5.98 1.07
N SER A 346 -13.09 -6.05 0.14
CA SER A 346 -14.52 -6.21 0.39
C SER A 346 -15.02 -7.56 -0.10
N THR A 347 -16.09 -8.05 0.52
CA THR A 347 -16.79 -9.27 0.11
C THR A 347 -17.30 -9.13 -1.33
N PHE A 348 -17.03 -10.14 -2.16
CA PHE A 348 -17.49 -10.11 -3.54
C PHE A 348 -18.94 -10.59 -3.66
N ARG A 349 -19.84 -9.70 -4.10
CA ARG A 349 -21.30 -9.96 -4.10
C ARG A 349 -21.89 -10.34 -5.47
N ASN A 350 -21.10 -10.33 -6.54
CA ASN A 350 -21.58 -10.54 -7.91
C ASN A 350 -21.35 -11.99 -8.40
N ALA A 351 -22.08 -12.41 -9.44
CA ALA A 351 -21.93 -13.74 -10.04
C ALA A 351 -20.92 -13.69 -11.21
N ILE A 352 -19.69 -14.17 -10.99
CA ILE A 352 -18.62 -14.20 -12.01
C ILE A 352 -18.01 -15.59 -12.24
N ALA A 353 -18.79 -16.65 -11.97
CA ALA A 353 -18.34 -18.05 -11.96
C ALA A 353 -17.74 -18.59 -13.29
N HIS A 354 -17.74 -17.79 -14.36
CA HIS A 354 -17.19 -18.15 -15.67
C HIS A 354 -15.92 -17.38 -16.06
N THR A 355 -15.54 -16.30 -15.34
CA THR A 355 -14.38 -15.46 -15.69
C THR A 355 -13.18 -15.64 -14.77
N VAL A 356 -13.37 -16.13 -13.55
CA VAL A 356 -12.30 -16.32 -12.55
C VAL A 356 -12.36 -17.72 -11.91
N LYS A 357 -11.21 -18.21 -11.45
CA LYS A 357 -11.09 -19.56 -10.87
C LYS A 357 -11.58 -19.66 -9.42
N SER A 358 -11.47 -18.56 -8.68
CA SER A 358 -11.87 -18.43 -7.27
C SER A 358 -11.92 -16.96 -6.90
N VAL A 359 -12.71 -16.60 -5.89
CA VAL A 359 -12.79 -15.26 -5.30
C VAL A 359 -12.78 -15.38 -3.78
N SER A 360 -12.07 -14.50 -3.08
CA SER A 360 -12.16 -14.38 -1.63
C SER A 360 -13.46 -13.71 -1.22
N MET A 361 -14.11 -14.30 -0.22
CA MET A 361 -15.33 -13.78 0.41
C MET A 361 -15.04 -13.12 1.76
N ASP A 362 -13.77 -12.85 2.06
CA ASP A 362 -13.34 -12.18 3.28
C ASP A 362 -13.25 -10.66 3.06
N ALA A 363 -13.58 -9.87 4.09
CA ALA A 363 -13.29 -8.44 4.14
C ALA A 363 -12.21 -8.13 5.18
N GLY A 364 -11.47 -7.05 4.98
CA GLY A 364 -10.37 -6.67 5.86
C GLY A 364 -9.28 -5.86 5.16
N ILE A 365 -8.14 -5.71 5.82
CA ILE A 365 -7.02 -4.90 5.36
C ILE A 365 -5.81 -5.78 5.07
N HIS A 366 -5.32 -5.74 3.84
CA HIS A 366 -4.00 -6.25 3.47
C HIS A 366 -2.94 -5.23 3.85
N ILE A 367 -1.95 -5.67 4.62
CA ILE A 367 -0.70 -4.96 4.85
C ILE A 367 0.30 -5.55 3.86
N PHE A 368 0.73 -4.73 2.89
CA PHE A 368 1.58 -5.16 1.79
C PHE A 368 2.92 -4.44 1.82
N ASP A 369 3.98 -5.24 1.76
CA ASP A 369 5.34 -4.75 1.56
C ASP A 369 5.70 -4.86 0.07
N PRO A 370 5.78 -3.73 -0.67
CA PRO A 370 6.05 -3.73 -2.10
C PRO A 370 7.50 -4.11 -2.43
N MET A 371 8.45 -3.86 -1.52
CA MET A 371 9.86 -4.21 -1.68
C MET A 371 10.06 -5.73 -1.59
N HIS A 372 9.34 -6.39 -0.69
CA HIS A 372 9.47 -7.84 -0.46
C HIS A 372 8.38 -8.66 -1.15
N ARG A 373 7.39 -8.01 -1.76
CA ARG A 373 6.19 -8.60 -2.38
C ARG A 373 5.43 -9.55 -1.44
N THR A 374 5.40 -9.23 -0.15
CA THR A 374 4.72 -10.03 0.88
C THR A 374 3.51 -9.30 1.44
N THR A 375 2.45 -10.05 1.75
CA THR A 375 1.21 -9.52 2.33
C THR A 375 0.82 -10.31 3.57
N ARG A 376 0.11 -9.66 4.50
CA ARG A 376 -0.76 -10.33 5.48
C ARG A 376 -2.09 -9.58 5.56
N MET A 377 -3.16 -10.27 5.95
CA MET A 377 -4.49 -9.69 6.06
C MET A 377 -4.98 -9.64 7.51
N ILE A 378 -5.41 -8.47 7.97
CA ILE A 378 -6.23 -8.30 9.17
C ILE A 378 -7.69 -8.41 8.73
N LYS A 379 -8.37 -9.49 9.13
CA LYS A 379 -9.79 -9.71 8.79
C LYS A 379 -10.69 -8.80 9.63
N LEU A 380 -11.70 -8.21 8.99
CA LEU A 380 -12.75 -7.42 9.65
C LEU A 380 -14.09 -8.18 9.55
N ASP A 381 -14.91 -8.06 10.60
CA ASP A 381 -16.28 -8.58 10.62
C ASP A 381 -17.23 -7.56 9.98
N THR A 382 -17.13 -7.45 8.65
CA THR A 382 -17.92 -6.53 7.83
C THR A 382 -18.04 -7.04 6.39
N ASP A 383 -18.95 -6.48 5.61
CA ASP A 383 -19.09 -6.80 4.19
C ASP A 383 -18.18 -5.97 3.28
N ASN A 384 -18.03 -4.66 3.55
CA ASN A 384 -17.36 -3.74 2.63
C ASN A 384 -16.40 -2.81 3.38
N VAL A 385 -15.12 -2.90 3.07
CA VAL A 385 -14.12 -1.87 3.40
C VAL A 385 -14.21 -0.76 2.35
N TYR A 386 -14.07 0.48 2.81
CA TYR A 386 -14.30 1.66 1.98
C TYR A 386 -13.07 2.58 1.92
N GLY A 387 -12.79 3.29 3.01
CA GLY A 387 -11.66 4.20 3.11
C GLY A 387 -10.70 3.76 4.21
N ILE A 388 -9.44 4.12 4.04
CA ILE A 388 -8.34 3.85 4.98
C ILE A 388 -7.58 5.16 5.17
N LEU A 389 -7.23 5.46 6.41
CA LEU A 389 -6.43 6.63 6.77
C LEU A 389 -5.47 6.25 7.89
N LEU A 390 -4.24 6.77 7.86
CA LEU A 390 -3.30 6.61 8.97
C LEU A 390 -3.73 7.47 10.17
N VAL A 391 -3.50 6.96 11.38
CA VAL A 391 -3.51 7.79 12.59
C VAL A 391 -2.20 8.60 12.64
N LYS A 392 -2.30 9.85 13.09
CA LYS A 392 -1.17 10.79 13.25
C LYS A 392 -0.54 10.72 14.65
#